data_AF-A0A9P5VLR2-F1
#
_entry.id   AF-A0A9P5VLR2-F1
#
_cell.length_a   1.000
_cell.length_b   1.000
_cell.length_c   1.000
_cell.angle_alpha   90.00
_cell.angle_beta   90.00
_cell.angle_gamma   90.00
#
_symmetry.space_group_name_H-M   'P 1'
#
loop_
_entity.id
_entity.type
_entity.pdbx_description
1 polymer ?
#
loop_
_entity_poly.entity_id
_entity_poly.type
_entity_poly.pdbx_seq_one_letter_code
_entity_poly.pdbx_strand_id
1 'polypeptide(L)'
;MSKEAAAPPRRSYFNLNPGSIALHLLPAAAFALYVYCNQGPFQSTQCLTIGKNCRSSSFTYMEGTFEKADFYAPVARYYNSLFLRHEDLGGSLAVFTDGVPVIDLYAGFKDLEGTKIYDNTTLQNVYSCGKAVEGIIIARLVQSGLLNYDAKVTDYWPEFGQNGKEDIRLVDIMTHEAGVFFLDDDNKEMSWNSLKDREAFSARLARQAHYFGKDHKGHKRAYHAITRGWYLNEIVRRVDPQGRTIGQIAKEELMVQYPDVELYYSHFPENNEWWESRLSPMVDYPLIRVIGRMIIPDWIRNHQRIGFPGLRPAHRLTYQVMKKDSLTAKGLSLSFVKSVAGLRTKEAHATESTSFSLKSNAHSLAKLMAMMANKGASINPGQEPDLLSREVYEEATTFYSEHEDAVTLTSIPLSRGGWVKSTHLHDIEGLKGVEIQGWGGAGGSLIVWIEELGLGFSYVTNAFGAPEGVLGDIRGHTLLELVVRARKQELGLLPKPEPRKAEENKPKEKITLLQKLRLRS
;
A
#
# COMPACT_ATOMS: atom_id res chain seq x y z
N MET A 1 -70.42 -24.35 32.48
CA MET A 1 -69.11 -24.85 32.01
C MET A 1 -69.27 -25.22 30.55
N SER A 2 -68.61 -24.66 29.54
CA SER A 2 -67.70 -23.53 29.34
C SER A 2 -67.84 -23.17 27.85
N LYS A 3 -68.05 -21.89 27.54
CA LYS A 3 -68.05 -21.37 26.16
C LYS A 3 -66.62 -21.36 25.64
N GLU A 4 -66.30 -22.13 24.59
CA GLU A 4 -65.07 -21.93 23.83
C GLU A 4 -65.30 -20.85 22.78
N ALA A 5 -64.61 -19.73 22.98
CA ALA A 5 -64.61 -18.58 22.10
C ALA A 5 -63.72 -18.85 20.88
N ALA A 6 -64.23 -18.55 19.69
CA ALA A 6 -63.45 -18.56 18.46
C ALA A 6 -62.30 -17.54 18.55
N ALA A 7 -61.06 -18.01 18.37
CA ALA A 7 -59.88 -17.17 18.32
C ALA A 7 -59.91 -16.26 17.07
N PRO A 8 -59.53 -14.97 17.16
CA PRO A 8 -59.44 -14.10 15.99
C PRO A 8 -58.26 -14.53 15.11
N PRO A 9 -58.32 -14.31 13.78
CA PRO A 9 -57.25 -14.70 12.88
C PRO A 9 -55.97 -13.91 13.21
N ARG A 10 -54.85 -14.63 13.35
CA ARG A 10 -53.51 -14.02 13.46
C ARG A 10 -53.25 -13.18 12.22
N ARG A 11 -53.23 -11.85 12.35
CA ARG A 11 -52.67 -10.95 11.32
C ARG A 11 -51.17 -11.24 11.21
N SER A 12 -50.77 -11.85 10.11
CA SER A 12 -49.37 -11.87 9.66
C SER A 12 -48.95 -10.43 9.37
N TYR A 13 -48.03 -9.89 10.18
CA TYR A 13 -47.47 -8.53 9.99
C TYR A 13 -46.40 -8.47 8.88
N PHE A 14 -46.18 -9.54 8.11
CA PHE A 14 -45.19 -9.58 7.05
C PHE A 14 -45.72 -10.28 5.79
N ASN A 15 -46.79 -9.75 5.20
CA ASN A 15 -47.08 -9.96 3.77
C ASN A 15 -46.43 -8.81 2.99
N LEU A 16 -45.15 -8.95 2.68
CA LEU A 16 -44.44 -8.02 1.80
C LEU A 16 -44.84 -8.33 0.35
N ASN A 17 -45.84 -7.61 -0.16
CA ASN A 17 -46.21 -7.61 -1.58
C ASN A 17 -45.03 -6.99 -2.38
N PRO A 18 -44.66 -7.46 -3.59
CA PRO A 18 -43.53 -6.89 -4.35
C PRO A 18 -43.63 -5.37 -4.57
N GLY A 19 -44.85 -4.83 -4.64
CA GLY A 19 -45.12 -3.39 -4.70
C GLY A 19 -44.80 -2.61 -3.41
N SER A 20 -44.91 -3.22 -2.22
CA SER A 20 -44.54 -2.56 -0.96
C SER A 20 -43.03 -2.59 -0.70
N ILE A 21 -42.34 -3.61 -1.20
CA ILE A 21 -40.87 -3.68 -1.18
C ILE A 21 -40.26 -2.52 -2.00
N ALA A 22 -40.80 -2.26 -3.20
CA ALA A 22 -40.36 -1.14 -4.04
C ALA A 22 -40.54 0.23 -3.36
N LEU A 23 -41.64 0.43 -2.62
CA LEU A 23 -41.95 1.68 -1.92
C LEU A 23 -40.97 1.96 -0.76
N HIS A 24 -40.45 0.93 -0.11
CA HIS A 24 -39.48 1.05 0.98
C HIS A 24 -38.02 1.10 0.50
N LEU A 25 -37.72 0.53 -0.68
CA LEU A 25 -36.36 0.55 -1.25
C LEU A 25 -36.02 1.87 -1.93
N LEU A 26 -36.99 2.62 -2.46
CA LEU A 26 -36.75 3.89 -3.14
C LEU A 26 -36.10 4.96 -2.25
N PRO A 27 -36.59 5.24 -1.03
CA PRO A 27 -35.92 6.19 -0.12
C PRO A 27 -34.52 5.73 0.28
N ALA A 28 -34.33 4.43 0.50
CA ALA A 28 -33.03 3.85 0.85
C ALA A 28 -32.03 3.97 -0.31
N ALA A 29 -32.47 3.72 -1.55
CA ALA A 29 -31.66 3.89 -2.75
C ALA A 29 -31.32 5.36 -3.02
N ALA A 30 -32.29 6.28 -2.84
CA ALA A 30 -32.07 7.71 -2.97
C ALA A 30 -31.09 8.24 -1.90
N PHE A 31 -31.21 7.76 -0.66
CA PHE A 31 -30.27 8.11 0.41
C PHE A 31 -28.86 7.52 0.15
N ALA A 32 -28.76 6.26 -0.29
CA ALA A 32 -27.50 5.66 -0.67
C ALA A 32 -26.82 6.44 -1.81
N LEU A 33 -27.61 6.88 -2.81
CA LEU A 33 -27.14 7.76 -3.88
C LEU A 33 -26.70 9.12 -3.34
N TYR A 34 -27.45 9.74 -2.42
CA TYR A 34 -27.07 11.01 -1.77
C TYR A 34 -25.73 10.88 -1.02
N VAL A 35 -25.57 9.87 -0.16
CA VAL A 35 -24.33 9.61 0.58
C VAL A 35 -23.19 9.40 -0.41
N TYR A 36 -23.42 8.57 -1.43
CA TYR A 36 -22.43 8.29 -2.47
C TYR A 36 -21.97 9.56 -3.21
N CYS A 37 -22.90 10.47 -3.54
CA CYS A 37 -22.60 11.65 -4.35
C CYS A 37 -22.10 12.86 -3.54
N ASN A 38 -22.46 12.98 -2.26
CA ASN A 38 -22.26 14.22 -1.50
C ASN A 38 -21.35 14.08 -0.28
N GLN A 39 -21.08 12.85 0.18
CA GLN A 39 -20.15 12.60 1.28
C GLN A 39 -18.91 11.91 0.72
N GLY A 40 -17.77 12.02 1.39
CA GLY A 40 -16.63 11.13 1.12
C GLY A 40 -16.76 9.77 1.82
N PRO A 41 -16.00 8.76 1.40
CA PRO A 41 -16.01 7.43 2.02
C PRO A 41 -15.53 7.40 3.47
N PHE A 42 -14.64 8.29 3.89
CA PHE A 42 -14.04 8.26 5.23
C PHE A 42 -14.68 9.30 6.17
N GLN A 43 -16.00 9.16 6.32
CA GLN A 43 -16.81 9.90 7.28
C GLN A 43 -17.21 9.00 8.45
N SER A 44 -17.71 9.60 9.52
CA SER A 44 -18.27 8.85 10.65
C SER A 44 -19.36 7.88 10.18
N THR A 45 -19.48 6.72 10.85
CA THR A 45 -20.51 5.72 10.53
C THR A 45 -21.92 6.33 10.59
N GLN A 46 -22.18 7.21 11.56
CA GLN A 46 -23.45 7.94 11.68
C GLN A 46 -23.72 8.86 10.49
N CYS A 47 -22.69 9.48 9.91
CA CYS A 47 -22.84 10.31 8.72
C CYS A 47 -23.21 9.46 7.51
N LEU A 48 -22.49 8.35 7.30
CA LEU A 48 -22.73 7.46 6.16
C LEU A 48 -24.06 6.70 6.24
N THR A 49 -24.56 6.43 7.44
CA THR A 49 -25.78 5.63 7.64
C THR A 49 -27.05 6.46 7.76
N ILE A 50 -26.99 7.62 8.41
CA ILE A 50 -28.19 8.43 8.72
C ILE A 50 -27.97 9.93 8.56
N GLY A 51 -26.83 10.37 8.01
CA GLY A 51 -26.55 11.79 7.72
C GLY A 51 -26.33 12.66 8.96
N LYS A 52 -26.03 12.06 10.13
CA LYS A 52 -25.76 12.78 11.38
C LYS A 52 -24.26 12.83 11.67
N ASN A 53 -23.80 13.86 12.39
CA ASN A 53 -22.40 14.02 12.79
C ASN A 53 -21.42 13.91 11.60
N CYS A 54 -21.84 14.46 10.45
CA CYS A 54 -20.98 14.61 9.28
C CYS A 54 -19.94 15.70 9.54
N ARG A 55 -18.67 15.39 9.33
CA ARG A 55 -17.59 16.38 9.48
C ARG A 55 -17.67 17.38 8.33
N SER A 56 -17.62 18.66 8.69
CA SER A 56 -17.57 19.75 7.71
C SER A 56 -16.29 19.66 6.88
N SER A 57 -16.40 19.91 5.57
CA SER A 57 -15.27 20.05 4.66
C SER A 57 -14.51 21.37 4.81
N SER A 58 -14.80 22.17 5.85
CA SER A 58 -14.22 23.51 6.04
C SER A 58 -12.94 23.51 6.88
N PHE A 59 -12.56 22.38 7.49
CA PHE A 59 -11.35 22.29 8.32
C PHE A 59 -10.64 20.96 8.10
N THR A 60 -9.34 21.03 7.85
CA THR A 60 -8.43 19.89 7.79
C THR A 60 -7.18 20.25 8.58
N TYR A 61 -6.73 19.35 9.45
CA TYR A 61 -5.39 19.45 10.02
C TYR A 61 -4.39 19.06 8.94
N MET A 62 -3.48 19.97 8.59
CA MET A 62 -2.38 19.73 7.68
C MET A 62 -1.17 20.53 8.18
N GLU A 63 -0.04 19.86 8.31
CA GLU A 63 1.21 20.44 8.76
C GLU A 63 2.38 19.78 8.03
N GLY A 64 3.58 20.36 8.15
CA GLY A 64 4.79 19.87 7.51
C GLY A 64 5.59 20.95 6.79
N THR A 65 6.48 20.53 5.90
CA THR A 65 7.32 21.40 5.06
C THR A 65 6.89 21.33 3.60
N PHE A 66 7.00 22.47 2.92
CA PHE A 66 6.59 22.60 1.52
C PHE A 66 7.41 23.70 0.87
N GLU A 67 8.22 23.33 -0.11
CA GLU A 67 9.14 24.21 -0.82
C GLU A 67 8.77 24.29 -2.32
N LYS A 68 9.40 25.24 -3.04
CA LYS A 68 9.23 25.40 -4.49
C LYS A 68 7.76 25.54 -4.93
N ALA A 69 7.02 26.39 -4.21
CA ALA A 69 5.58 26.59 -4.38
C ALA A 69 5.14 26.90 -5.82
N ASP A 70 5.98 27.59 -6.60
CA ASP A 70 5.74 27.91 -8.01
C ASP A 70 5.45 26.66 -8.87
N PHE A 71 6.00 25.51 -8.50
CA PHE A 71 5.84 24.25 -9.24
C PHE A 71 4.93 23.26 -8.50
N TYR A 72 5.14 23.08 -7.19
CA TYR A 72 4.53 21.97 -6.44
C TYR A 72 3.20 22.33 -5.76
N ALA A 73 2.72 23.58 -5.83
CA ALA A 73 1.46 23.96 -5.20
C ALA A 73 0.22 23.17 -5.70
N PRO A 74 0.12 22.72 -6.97
CA PRO A 74 -0.94 21.82 -7.40
C PRO A 74 -0.96 20.50 -6.62
N VAL A 75 0.20 19.95 -6.26
CA VAL A 75 0.32 18.70 -5.49
C VAL A 75 -0.26 18.89 -4.09
N ALA A 76 0.22 19.91 -3.37
CA ALA A 76 -0.25 20.21 -2.02
C ALA A 76 -1.76 20.52 -1.98
N ARG A 77 -2.28 21.23 -2.99
CA ARG A 77 -3.72 21.48 -3.14
C ARG A 77 -4.52 20.21 -3.36
N TYR A 78 -4.06 19.31 -4.23
CA TYR A 78 -4.75 18.04 -4.45
C TYR A 78 -4.72 17.18 -3.19
N TYR A 79 -3.56 17.06 -2.54
CA TYR A 79 -3.40 16.35 -1.28
C TYR A 79 -4.38 16.87 -0.21
N ASN A 80 -4.46 18.19 -0.02
CA ASN A 80 -5.42 18.81 0.90
C ASN A 80 -6.88 18.51 0.51
N SER A 81 -7.17 18.50 -0.79
CA SER A 81 -8.53 18.21 -1.27
C SER A 81 -9.01 16.81 -0.93
N LEU A 82 -8.10 15.83 -0.74
CA LEU A 82 -8.47 14.46 -0.35
C LEU A 82 -9.15 14.45 1.02
N PHE A 83 -8.61 15.20 1.98
CA PHE A 83 -9.15 15.30 3.33
C PHE A 83 -10.39 16.18 3.40
N LEU A 84 -10.41 17.33 2.70
CA LEU A 84 -11.61 18.18 2.63
C LEU A 84 -12.81 17.42 2.05
N ARG A 85 -12.56 16.50 1.10
CA ARG A 85 -13.59 15.66 0.47
C ARG A 85 -13.79 14.32 1.17
N HIS A 86 -13.05 14.04 2.26
CA HIS A 86 -13.09 12.77 3.00
C HIS A 86 -12.83 11.53 2.12
N GLU A 87 -12.04 11.71 1.06
CA GLU A 87 -11.49 10.63 0.21
C GLU A 87 -10.24 10.00 0.81
N ASP A 88 -9.60 10.70 1.74
CA ASP A 88 -8.62 10.18 2.66
C ASP A 88 -9.05 10.55 4.10
N LEU A 89 -8.57 9.78 5.07
CA LEU A 89 -8.83 9.99 6.49
C LEU A 89 -7.63 10.63 7.19
N GLY A 90 -6.45 10.08 6.99
CA GLY A 90 -5.19 10.49 7.58
C GLY A 90 -4.01 9.90 6.82
N GLY A 91 -2.98 10.71 6.58
CA GLY A 91 -1.85 10.27 5.78
C GLY A 91 -0.65 11.19 5.84
N SER A 92 0.42 10.74 5.19
CA SER A 92 1.61 11.53 4.92
C SER A 92 2.04 11.43 3.45
N LEU A 93 2.64 12.50 2.94
CA LEU A 93 3.17 12.63 1.59
C LEU A 93 4.56 13.26 1.67
N ALA A 94 5.56 12.59 1.12
CA ALA A 94 6.91 13.11 1.03
C ALA A 94 7.46 12.99 -0.40
N VAL A 95 8.15 14.04 -0.84
CA VAL A 95 8.76 14.16 -2.16
C VAL A 95 10.13 14.78 -2.04
N PHE A 96 11.11 14.13 -2.62
CA PHE A 96 12.49 14.58 -2.73
C PHE A 96 12.85 14.79 -4.20
N THR A 97 13.57 15.86 -4.49
CA THR A 97 14.13 16.16 -5.81
C THR A 97 15.62 16.38 -5.68
N ASP A 98 16.43 15.60 -6.39
CA ASP A 98 17.90 15.64 -6.32
C ASP A 98 18.42 15.55 -4.87
N GLY A 99 17.79 14.68 -4.06
CA GLY A 99 18.12 14.51 -2.64
C GLY A 99 17.58 15.60 -1.70
N VAL A 100 16.92 16.65 -2.20
CA VAL A 100 16.36 17.73 -1.38
C VAL A 100 14.86 17.51 -1.14
N PRO A 101 14.37 17.50 0.12
CA PRO A 101 12.94 17.42 0.39
C PRO A 101 12.22 18.68 -0.08
N VAL A 102 11.21 18.52 -0.94
CA VAL A 102 10.37 19.63 -1.46
C VAL A 102 8.93 19.57 -0.95
N ILE A 103 8.47 18.38 -0.55
CA ILE A 103 7.19 18.18 0.14
C ILE A 103 7.47 17.19 1.27
N ASP A 104 7.03 17.53 2.47
CA ASP A 104 6.92 16.59 3.59
C ASP A 104 5.73 17.01 4.44
N LEU A 105 4.55 16.48 4.09
CA LEU A 105 3.26 16.88 4.62
C LEU A 105 2.57 15.72 5.31
N TYR A 106 1.87 16.01 6.40
CA TYR A 106 0.99 15.10 7.10
C TYR A 106 -0.34 15.79 7.37
N ALA A 107 -1.43 15.02 7.29
CA ALA A 107 -2.77 15.60 7.38
C ALA A 107 -3.82 14.58 7.85
N GLY A 108 -4.93 15.12 8.36
CA GLY A 108 -6.10 14.34 8.75
C GLY A 108 -5.99 13.71 10.14
N PHE A 109 -6.60 12.54 10.30
CA PHE A 109 -6.87 11.92 11.59
C PHE A 109 -6.61 10.40 11.56
N LYS A 110 -6.37 9.81 12.72
CA LYS A 110 -6.22 8.36 12.93
C LYS A 110 -7.57 7.65 13.07
N ASP A 111 -8.66 8.40 13.27
CA ASP A 111 -10.00 7.92 13.59
C ASP A 111 -11.11 8.65 12.81
N LEU A 112 -12.25 7.97 12.63
CA LEU A 112 -13.40 8.50 11.88
C LEU A 112 -14.13 9.62 12.62
N GLU A 113 -13.95 9.71 13.93
CA GLU A 113 -14.50 10.75 14.79
C GLU A 113 -13.68 12.04 14.68
N GLY A 114 -12.43 11.97 14.22
CA GLY A 114 -11.54 13.12 14.08
C GLY A 114 -10.99 13.63 15.41
N THR A 115 -10.81 12.73 16.38
CA THR A 115 -10.33 13.06 17.72
C THR A 115 -8.82 12.87 17.87
N LYS A 116 -8.21 12.03 17.02
CA LYS A 116 -6.79 11.71 17.06
C LYS A 116 -6.13 12.21 15.79
N ILE A 117 -5.23 13.18 15.92
CA ILE A 117 -4.53 13.78 14.79
C ILE A 117 -3.56 12.78 14.15
N TYR A 118 -3.46 12.81 12.82
CA TYR A 118 -2.39 12.18 12.07
C TYR A 118 -1.25 13.19 11.88
N ASP A 119 -0.12 12.95 12.57
CA ASP A 119 1.02 13.87 12.67
C ASP A 119 2.35 13.24 12.18
N ASN A 120 3.45 14.00 12.28
CA ASN A 120 4.79 13.55 11.91
C ASN A 120 5.34 12.37 12.73
N THR A 121 4.73 12.04 13.87
CA THR A 121 5.12 10.86 14.67
C THR A 121 4.34 9.63 14.25
N THR A 122 3.33 9.77 13.40
CA THR A 122 2.40 8.70 13.06
C THR A 122 3.05 7.69 12.12
N LEU A 123 2.93 6.41 12.49
CA LEU A 123 3.34 5.27 11.67
C LEU A 123 2.11 4.61 11.06
N GLN A 124 2.28 4.04 9.88
CA GLN A 124 1.23 3.30 9.18
C GLN A 124 1.77 1.97 8.71
N ASN A 125 0.94 0.92 8.79
CA ASN A 125 1.23 -0.32 8.09
C ASN A 125 1.12 -0.10 6.57
N VAL A 126 2.25 -0.14 5.85
CA VAL A 126 2.35 0.16 4.41
C VAL A 126 2.27 -1.08 3.52
N TYR A 127 1.98 -2.25 4.11
CA TYR A 127 1.83 -3.53 3.40
C TYR A 127 2.99 -3.81 2.44
N SER A 128 2.69 -4.06 1.17
CA SER A 128 3.68 -4.48 0.19
C SER A 128 4.69 -3.41 -0.21
N CYS A 129 4.51 -2.13 0.17
CA CYS A 129 5.62 -1.18 0.11
C CYS A 129 6.85 -1.69 0.90
N GLY A 130 6.65 -2.54 1.90
CA GLY A 130 7.73 -3.24 2.60
C GLY A 130 8.65 -4.05 1.67
N LYS A 131 8.18 -4.53 0.51
CA LYS A 131 9.02 -5.24 -0.47
C LYS A 131 10.08 -4.35 -1.10
N ALA A 132 9.84 -3.03 -1.19
CA ALA A 132 10.84 -2.13 -1.75
C ALA A 132 12.05 -2.01 -0.80
N VAL A 133 11.80 -1.86 0.50
CA VAL A 133 12.83 -1.82 1.55
C VAL A 133 13.49 -3.19 1.74
N GLU A 134 12.71 -4.27 1.66
CA GLU A 134 13.21 -5.64 1.63
C GLU A 134 14.24 -5.83 0.48
N GLY A 135 13.91 -5.37 -0.73
CA GLY A 135 14.83 -5.40 -1.88
C GLY A 135 16.13 -4.61 -1.62
N ILE A 136 16.05 -3.47 -0.93
CA ILE A 136 17.24 -2.67 -0.58
C ILE A 136 18.15 -3.48 0.36
N ILE A 137 17.57 -4.13 1.38
CA ILE A 137 18.32 -4.94 2.33
C ILE A 137 18.95 -6.15 1.63
N ILE A 138 18.22 -6.83 0.73
CA ILE A 138 18.78 -7.91 -0.08
C ILE A 138 19.94 -7.42 -0.95
N ALA A 139 19.81 -6.26 -1.62
CA ALA A 139 20.89 -5.68 -2.41
C ALA A 139 22.12 -5.34 -1.55
N ARG A 140 21.94 -4.86 -0.31
CA ARG A 140 23.06 -4.63 0.63
C ARG A 140 23.76 -5.92 1.03
N LEU A 141 23.03 -7.03 1.17
CA LEU A 141 23.61 -8.34 1.44
C LEU A 141 24.32 -8.92 0.20
N VAL A 142 23.89 -8.57 -1.01
CA VAL A 142 24.64 -8.85 -2.24
C VAL A 142 25.94 -8.05 -2.27
N GLN A 143 25.89 -6.75 -1.92
CA GLN A 143 27.07 -5.90 -1.83
C GLN A 143 28.12 -6.42 -0.84
N SER A 144 27.70 -6.98 0.29
CA SER A 144 28.61 -7.57 1.27
C SER A 144 29.09 -8.98 0.90
N GLY A 145 28.65 -9.52 -0.25
CA GLY A 145 29.00 -10.85 -0.73
C GLY A 145 28.32 -12.00 0.04
N LEU A 146 27.33 -11.70 0.88
CA LEU A 146 26.57 -12.71 1.63
C LEU A 146 25.45 -13.35 0.78
N LEU A 147 24.97 -12.65 -0.24
CA LEU A 147 23.99 -13.14 -1.20
C LEU A 147 24.46 -12.91 -2.63
N ASN A 148 23.87 -13.66 -3.55
CA ASN A 148 24.03 -13.50 -4.99
C ASN A 148 22.69 -13.84 -5.64
N TYR A 149 22.20 -12.95 -6.51
CA TYR A 149 20.91 -13.10 -7.20
C TYR A 149 20.84 -14.37 -8.06
N ASP A 150 21.93 -14.79 -8.67
CA ASP A 150 21.98 -15.98 -9.54
C ASP A 150 22.32 -17.28 -8.80
N ALA A 151 22.72 -17.20 -7.53
CA ALA A 151 22.97 -18.39 -6.72
C ALA A 151 21.68 -19.14 -6.41
N LYS A 152 21.79 -20.46 -6.25
CA LYS A 152 20.64 -21.29 -5.89
C LYS A 152 20.31 -21.03 -4.42
N VAL A 153 19.03 -21.06 -4.09
CA VAL A 153 18.58 -20.93 -2.70
C VAL A 153 19.15 -22.08 -1.85
N THR A 154 19.35 -23.26 -2.46
CA THR A 154 19.95 -24.43 -1.83
C THR A 154 21.41 -24.25 -1.42
N ASP A 155 22.13 -23.27 -1.97
CA ASP A 155 23.48 -22.92 -1.56
C ASP A 155 23.49 -22.29 -0.15
N TYR A 156 22.40 -21.62 0.22
CA TYR A 156 22.21 -20.99 1.54
C TYR A 156 21.34 -21.83 2.49
N TRP A 157 20.39 -22.56 1.91
CA TRP A 157 19.36 -23.31 2.62
C TRP A 157 19.11 -24.66 1.93
N PRO A 158 19.95 -25.68 2.20
CA PRO A 158 19.87 -26.97 1.50
C PRO A 158 18.48 -27.62 1.56
N GLU A 159 17.81 -27.53 2.70
CA GLU A 159 16.48 -28.12 2.93
C GLU A 159 15.40 -27.49 2.03
N PHE A 160 15.60 -26.27 1.52
CA PHE A 160 14.69 -25.64 0.57
C PHE A 160 14.51 -26.48 -0.70
N GLY A 161 15.54 -27.23 -1.12
CA GLY A 161 15.52 -28.00 -2.36
C GLY A 161 14.45 -29.09 -2.44
N GLN A 162 13.82 -29.45 -1.32
CA GLN A 162 12.74 -30.43 -1.29
C GLN A 162 11.62 -30.11 -2.29
N ASN A 163 10.95 -31.16 -2.78
CA ASN A 163 9.73 -31.06 -3.59
C ASN A 163 9.87 -30.20 -4.86
N GLY A 164 10.99 -30.36 -5.57
CA GLY A 164 11.19 -29.78 -6.91
C GLY A 164 11.67 -28.33 -6.91
N LYS A 165 12.38 -27.90 -5.86
CA LYS A 165 12.88 -26.52 -5.69
C LYS A 165 14.41 -26.42 -5.73
N GLU A 166 15.09 -27.47 -6.18
CA GLU A 166 16.55 -27.61 -6.13
C GLU A 166 17.29 -26.55 -6.95
N ASP A 167 16.68 -26.08 -8.04
CA ASP A 167 17.27 -25.15 -9.01
C ASP A 167 16.78 -23.71 -8.89
N ILE A 168 15.91 -23.40 -7.93
CA ILE A 168 15.40 -22.05 -7.72
C ILE A 168 16.52 -21.15 -7.22
N ARG A 169 16.67 -19.99 -7.85
CA ARG A 169 17.66 -18.97 -7.48
C ARG A 169 17.04 -17.88 -6.63
N LEU A 170 17.89 -17.07 -6.00
CA LEU A 170 17.44 -15.92 -5.23
C LEU A 170 16.60 -14.96 -6.09
N VAL A 171 17.03 -14.67 -7.33
CA VAL A 171 16.31 -13.80 -8.26
C VAL A 171 14.89 -14.31 -8.54
N ASP A 172 14.68 -15.63 -8.59
CA ASP A 172 13.37 -16.20 -8.86
C ASP A 172 12.41 -15.96 -7.66
N ILE A 173 12.92 -15.89 -6.42
CA ILE A 173 12.12 -15.44 -5.25
C ILE A 173 11.81 -13.95 -5.34
N MET A 174 12.82 -13.14 -5.68
CA MET A 174 12.68 -11.67 -5.79
C MET A 174 11.65 -11.29 -6.85
N THR A 175 11.56 -12.03 -7.95
CA THR A 175 10.69 -11.73 -9.09
C THR A 175 9.40 -12.56 -9.13
N HIS A 176 9.08 -13.27 -8.04
CA HIS A 176 7.84 -14.05 -7.89
C HIS A 176 7.71 -15.26 -8.84
N GLU A 177 8.84 -15.81 -9.27
CA GLU A 177 8.95 -16.94 -10.21
C GLU A 177 9.30 -18.27 -9.51
N ALA A 178 9.62 -18.22 -8.20
CA ALA A 178 9.99 -19.39 -7.39
C ALA A 178 8.88 -20.41 -7.10
N GLY A 179 7.65 -20.20 -7.60
CA GLY A 179 6.55 -21.15 -7.48
C GLY A 179 6.08 -21.46 -6.05
N VAL A 180 6.39 -20.62 -5.06
CA VAL A 180 6.05 -20.81 -3.63
C VAL A 180 5.21 -19.65 -3.06
N PHE A 181 4.29 -19.13 -3.88
CA PHE A 181 3.49 -17.93 -3.58
C PHE A 181 2.41 -18.11 -2.51
N PHE A 182 2.20 -19.34 -2.06
CA PHE A 182 1.31 -19.70 -0.96
C PHE A 182 1.94 -20.86 -0.17
N LEU A 183 1.34 -21.18 0.97
CA LEU A 183 1.68 -22.39 1.73
C LEU A 183 0.49 -23.33 1.75
N ASP A 184 0.75 -24.59 1.40
CA ASP A 184 -0.19 -25.67 1.61
C ASP A 184 -0.45 -25.82 3.12
N ASP A 185 -1.74 -25.91 3.46
CA ASP A 185 -2.17 -26.16 4.82
C ASP A 185 -2.30 -27.67 4.98
N ASP A 186 -1.23 -28.36 5.40
CA ASP A 186 -1.14 -29.83 5.58
C ASP A 186 -2.09 -30.38 6.70
N ASN A 187 -3.30 -29.84 6.84
CA ASN A 187 -4.24 -30.07 7.95
C ASN A 187 -3.65 -29.80 9.35
N LYS A 188 -2.55 -29.03 9.44
CA LYS A 188 -1.95 -28.55 10.69
C LYS A 188 -2.25 -27.08 10.87
N GLU A 189 -3.10 -26.75 11.85
CA GLU A 189 -3.58 -25.40 12.13
C GLU A 189 -2.45 -24.35 12.09
N MET A 190 -2.37 -23.59 10.99
CA MET A 190 -1.59 -22.36 10.99
C MET A 190 -2.25 -21.34 11.91
N SER A 191 -1.43 -20.61 12.64
CA SER A 191 -1.84 -19.49 13.47
C SER A 191 -0.68 -18.50 13.62
N TRP A 192 -0.96 -17.28 14.05
CA TRP A 192 0.09 -16.31 14.41
C TRP A 192 1.11 -16.89 15.39
N ASN A 193 0.66 -17.74 16.33
CA ASN A 193 1.55 -18.39 17.29
C ASN A 193 2.45 -19.45 16.65
N SER A 194 1.93 -20.23 15.70
CA SER A 194 2.72 -21.25 14.99
C SER A 194 3.87 -20.65 14.17
N LEU A 195 3.79 -19.38 13.78
CA LEU A 195 4.85 -18.67 13.05
C LEU A 195 6.03 -18.27 13.95
N LYS A 196 5.88 -18.32 15.28
CA LYS A 196 6.93 -17.95 16.24
C LYS A 196 8.00 -19.04 16.39
N ASP A 197 7.65 -20.31 16.16
CA ASP A 197 8.61 -21.41 16.14
C ASP A 197 9.37 -21.38 14.81
N ARG A 198 10.56 -20.78 14.84
CA ARG A 198 11.38 -20.53 13.66
C ARG A 198 11.77 -21.83 12.94
N GLU A 199 12.14 -22.87 13.69
CA GLU A 199 12.60 -24.13 13.10
C GLU A 199 11.43 -24.93 12.53
N ALA A 200 10.30 -25.00 13.24
CA ALA A 200 9.11 -25.64 12.71
C ALA A 200 8.56 -24.90 11.47
N PHE A 201 8.61 -23.57 11.48
CA PHE A 201 8.15 -22.76 10.35
C PHE A 201 9.10 -22.85 9.15
N SER A 202 10.41 -22.78 9.37
CA SER A 202 11.44 -23.04 8.33
C SER A 202 11.23 -24.41 7.69
N ALA A 203 11.11 -25.48 8.49
CA ALA A 203 10.86 -26.82 7.97
C ALA A 203 9.54 -26.91 7.17
N ARG A 204 8.52 -26.12 7.53
CA ARG A 204 7.26 -26.05 6.79
C ARG A 204 7.43 -25.35 5.45
N LEU A 205 8.10 -24.20 5.42
CA LEU A 205 8.45 -23.47 4.20
C LEU A 205 9.26 -24.36 3.24
N ALA A 206 10.28 -25.05 3.75
CA ALA A 206 11.12 -25.96 2.97
C ALA A 206 10.32 -27.08 2.29
N ARG A 207 9.28 -27.61 2.94
CA ARG A 207 8.43 -28.68 2.38
C ARG A 207 7.40 -28.21 1.36
N GLN A 208 7.16 -26.91 1.18
CA GLN A 208 6.23 -26.44 0.15
C GLN A 208 6.63 -27.00 -1.22
N ALA A 209 5.70 -27.67 -1.91
CA ALA A 209 5.97 -28.15 -3.26
C ALA A 209 6.03 -26.99 -4.26
N HIS A 210 6.93 -27.07 -5.25
CA HIS A 210 6.98 -26.10 -6.33
C HIS A 210 5.67 -26.11 -7.14
N TYR A 211 4.92 -25.01 -7.12
CA TYR A 211 3.58 -24.98 -7.71
C TYR A 211 3.58 -25.26 -9.21
N PHE A 212 4.54 -24.69 -9.95
CA PHE A 212 4.58 -24.84 -11.41
C PHE A 212 5.03 -26.26 -11.85
N GLY A 213 5.54 -27.09 -10.92
CA GLY A 213 6.11 -28.39 -11.21
C GLY A 213 7.31 -28.31 -12.17
N LYS A 214 7.70 -29.44 -12.76
CA LYS A 214 8.75 -29.50 -13.80
C LYS A 214 8.27 -28.93 -15.15
N ASP A 215 6.97 -29.03 -15.44
CA ASP A 215 6.39 -28.72 -16.76
C ASP A 215 5.88 -27.28 -16.91
N HIS A 216 6.09 -26.43 -15.89
CA HIS A 216 5.74 -25.00 -15.92
C HIS A 216 4.34 -24.71 -16.47
N LYS A 217 3.27 -25.24 -15.85
CA LYS A 217 1.83 -25.21 -16.28
C LYS A 217 1.33 -23.90 -16.96
N GLY A 218 1.86 -23.52 -18.12
CA GLY A 218 1.71 -22.22 -18.78
C GLY A 218 2.27 -20.99 -18.04
N HIS A 219 2.25 -20.97 -16.71
CA HIS A 219 2.60 -19.79 -15.90
C HIS A 219 4.06 -19.77 -15.48
N LYS A 220 4.70 -18.60 -15.61
CA LYS A 220 6.07 -18.34 -15.16
C LYS A 220 6.13 -17.54 -13.85
N ARG A 221 5.02 -16.91 -13.45
CA ARG A 221 4.98 -16.01 -12.29
C ARG A 221 3.67 -16.11 -11.52
N ALA A 222 3.76 -16.02 -10.21
CA ALA A 222 2.62 -15.90 -9.32
C ALA A 222 3.01 -15.04 -8.11
N TYR A 223 2.32 -13.93 -7.90
CA TYR A 223 2.70 -12.96 -6.87
C TYR A 223 2.72 -13.57 -5.47
N HIS A 224 3.92 -13.60 -4.88
CA HIS A 224 4.16 -14.06 -3.51
C HIS A 224 3.83 -12.92 -2.55
N ALA A 225 2.54 -12.60 -2.40
CA ALA A 225 2.11 -11.40 -1.68
C ALA A 225 2.53 -11.42 -0.21
N ILE A 226 2.59 -12.61 0.38
CA ILE A 226 2.95 -12.83 1.79
C ILE A 226 4.24 -13.66 1.91
N THR A 227 4.32 -14.78 1.17
CA THR A 227 5.36 -15.78 1.39
C THR A 227 6.77 -15.31 1.01
N ARG A 228 6.92 -14.36 0.07
CA ARG A 228 8.24 -13.82 -0.32
C ARG A 228 9.04 -13.37 0.89
N GLY A 229 8.43 -12.59 1.78
CA GLY A 229 9.10 -12.10 2.98
C GLY A 229 9.45 -13.19 3.97
N TRP A 230 8.71 -14.29 4.02
CA TRP A 230 9.04 -15.44 4.88
C TRP A 230 10.23 -16.23 4.35
N TYR A 231 10.25 -16.52 3.05
CA TYR A 231 11.38 -17.19 2.42
C TYR A 231 12.66 -16.34 2.49
N LEU A 232 12.56 -15.04 2.18
CA LEU A 232 13.70 -14.14 2.27
C LEU A 232 14.21 -13.98 3.70
N ASN A 233 13.33 -13.89 4.71
CA ASN A 233 13.78 -13.86 6.10
C ASN A 233 14.56 -15.11 6.52
N GLU A 234 14.13 -16.30 6.09
CA GLU A 234 14.86 -17.54 6.41
C GLU A 234 16.22 -17.59 5.69
N ILE A 235 16.27 -17.18 4.42
CA ILE A 235 17.53 -17.08 3.66
C ILE A 235 18.50 -16.10 4.34
N VAL A 236 18.01 -14.88 4.65
CA VAL A 236 18.81 -13.84 5.31
C VAL A 236 19.34 -14.31 6.67
N ARG A 237 18.50 -14.98 7.47
CA ARG A 237 18.91 -15.54 8.76
C ARG A 237 20.06 -16.54 8.63
N ARG A 238 20.07 -17.34 7.56
CA ARG A 238 21.10 -18.36 7.34
C ARG A 238 22.44 -17.79 6.88
N VAL A 239 22.43 -16.63 6.19
CA VAL A 239 23.66 -16.01 5.68
C VAL A 239 24.18 -14.86 6.55
N ASP A 240 23.32 -14.20 7.31
CA ASP A 240 23.73 -13.12 8.22
C ASP A 240 24.57 -13.71 9.37
N PRO A 241 25.79 -13.21 9.63
CA PRO A 241 26.67 -13.76 10.67
C PRO A 241 26.08 -13.75 12.08
N GLN A 242 25.10 -12.88 12.36
CA GLN A 242 24.42 -12.77 13.65
C GLN A 242 23.07 -13.49 13.66
N GLY A 243 22.67 -14.13 12.55
CA GLY A 243 21.38 -14.82 12.43
C GLY A 243 20.18 -13.87 12.52
N ARG A 244 20.36 -12.61 12.12
CA ARG A 244 19.33 -11.58 12.15
C ARG A 244 18.30 -11.77 11.04
N THR A 245 17.07 -11.30 11.27
CA THR A 245 16.04 -11.17 10.23
C THR A 245 16.20 -9.85 9.46
N ILE A 246 15.49 -9.70 8.33
CA ILE A 246 15.44 -8.44 7.59
C ILE A 246 14.88 -7.31 8.49
N GLY A 247 13.88 -7.59 9.33
CA GLY A 247 13.36 -6.62 10.28
C GLY A 247 14.39 -6.16 11.30
N GLN A 248 15.23 -7.07 11.79
CA GLN A 248 16.34 -6.73 12.68
C GLN A 248 17.42 -5.92 11.96
N ILE A 249 17.80 -6.28 10.73
CA ILE A 249 18.75 -5.49 9.93
C ILE A 249 18.20 -4.08 9.66
N ALA A 250 16.93 -3.95 9.29
CA ALA A 250 16.28 -2.66 9.09
C ALA A 250 16.41 -1.77 10.34
N LYS A 251 16.14 -2.34 11.52
CA LYS A 251 16.15 -1.62 12.79
C LYS A 251 17.54 -1.33 13.34
N GLU A 252 18.44 -2.32 13.30
CA GLU A 252 19.74 -2.28 13.97
C GLU A 252 20.84 -1.71 13.07
N GLU A 253 20.62 -1.68 11.74
CA GLU A 253 21.57 -1.15 10.78
C GLU A 253 21.03 0.08 10.06
N LEU A 254 19.94 -0.04 9.29
CA LEU A 254 19.45 1.07 8.47
C LEU A 254 19.00 2.25 9.34
N MET A 255 18.18 2.04 10.36
CA MET A 255 17.73 3.13 11.24
C MET A 255 18.85 3.74 12.09
N VAL A 256 19.99 3.04 12.25
CA VAL A 256 21.19 3.59 12.92
C VAL A 256 22.00 4.45 11.95
N GLN A 257 22.12 4.01 10.69
CA GLN A 257 22.82 4.75 9.63
C GLN A 257 22.04 5.98 9.14
N TYR A 258 20.70 5.92 9.22
CA TYR A 258 19.78 6.97 8.78
C TYR A 258 18.79 7.29 9.92
N PRO A 259 19.15 8.19 10.85
CA PRO A 259 18.44 8.37 12.12
C PRO A 259 17.03 9.01 12.01
N ASP A 260 16.68 9.57 10.86
CA ASP A 260 15.37 10.11 10.49
C ASP A 260 14.50 9.09 9.70
N VAL A 261 14.99 7.87 9.51
CA VAL A 261 14.28 6.77 8.86
C VAL A 261 13.71 5.82 9.91
N GLU A 262 12.45 5.43 9.73
CA GLU A 262 11.72 4.55 10.64
C GLU A 262 11.18 3.31 9.94
N LEU A 263 11.77 2.14 10.22
CA LEU A 263 11.46 0.88 9.54
C LEU A 263 11.19 -0.25 10.54
N TYR A 264 9.91 -0.48 10.82
CA TYR A 264 9.53 -1.51 11.79
C TYR A 264 8.71 -2.64 11.16
N TYR A 265 9.33 -3.79 10.97
CA TYR A 265 8.64 -4.97 10.42
C TYR A 265 7.93 -5.83 11.48
N SER A 266 8.37 -5.78 12.73
CA SER A 266 7.84 -6.60 13.81
C SER A 266 7.87 -5.85 15.14
N HIS A 267 7.30 -6.48 16.17
CA HIS A 267 7.22 -6.05 17.58
C HIS A 267 6.12 -5.05 17.96
N PHE A 268 5.26 -5.51 18.87
CA PHE A 268 4.67 -4.72 19.94
C PHE A 268 4.98 -5.46 21.24
N PRO A 269 5.67 -4.86 22.24
CA PRO A 269 5.53 -5.37 23.60
C PRO A 269 4.05 -5.29 23.97
N GLU A 270 3.49 -6.33 24.59
CA GLU A 270 2.05 -6.42 24.89
C GLU A 270 1.50 -5.21 25.68
N ASN A 271 2.39 -4.42 26.31
CA ASN A 271 2.06 -3.30 27.21
C ASN A 271 2.80 -1.97 26.89
N ASN A 272 3.11 -1.63 25.63
CA ASN A 272 3.78 -0.35 25.35
C ASN A 272 2.84 0.70 24.72
N GLU A 273 2.45 1.70 25.52
CA GLU A 273 1.67 2.89 25.12
C GLU A 273 2.28 3.65 23.93
N TRP A 274 3.60 3.61 23.75
CA TRP A 274 4.30 4.27 22.65
C TRP A 274 3.77 3.82 21.29
N TRP A 275 3.61 2.51 21.11
CA TRP A 275 3.17 1.95 19.84
C TRP A 275 1.71 2.25 19.54
N GLU A 276 0.84 2.19 20.56
CA GLU A 276 -0.58 2.47 20.42
C GLU A 276 -0.86 3.95 20.10
N SER A 277 0.02 4.86 20.56
CA SER A 277 -0.08 6.29 20.22
C SER A 277 0.41 6.60 18.81
N ARG A 278 1.42 5.87 18.31
CA ARG A 278 2.06 6.15 17.01
C ARG A 278 1.44 5.38 15.85
N LEU A 279 1.06 4.11 16.01
CA LEU A 279 0.47 3.34 14.92
C LEU A 279 -0.97 3.81 14.66
N SER A 280 -1.22 4.33 13.47
CA SER A 280 -2.58 4.63 13.02
C SER A 280 -3.32 3.34 12.63
N PRO A 281 -4.55 3.12 13.14
CA PRO A 281 -5.43 2.09 12.63
C PRO A 281 -5.74 2.32 11.14
N MET A 282 -5.87 1.23 10.40
CA MET A 282 -6.27 1.27 9.00
C MET A 282 -7.80 1.13 8.89
N VAL A 283 -8.46 2.07 8.22
CA VAL A 283 -9.92 2.15 8.10
C VAL A 283 -10.36 1.69 6.71
N ASP A 284 -11.23 0.69 6.65
CA ASP A 284 -11.72 0.14 5.38
C ASP A 284 -12.67 1.05 4.64
N TYR A 285 -12.57 1.03 3.31
CA TYR A 285 -13.57 1.62 2.43
C TYR A 285 -14.96 1.04 2.76
N PRO A 286 -15.98 1.87 3.05
CA PRO A 286 -17.26 1.38 3.57
C PRO A 286 -17.97 0.43 2.61
N LEU A 287 -18.49 -0.69 3.12
CA LEU A 287 -19.24 -1.68 2.31
C LEU A 287 -20.43 -1.05 1.56
N ILE A 288 -21.14 -0.12 2.19
CA ILE A 288 -22.27 0.58 1.56
C ILE A 288 -21.85 1.36 0.30
N ARG A 289 -20.62 1.86 0.25
CA ARG A 289 -20.06 2.52 -0.93
C ARG A 289 -19.69 1.53 -2.02
N VAL A 290 -19.19 0.35 -1.65
CA VAL A 290 -18.93 -0.74 -2.61
C VAL A 290 -20.24 -1.17 -3.28
N ILE A 291 -21.30 -1.36 -2.49
CA ILE A 291 -22.64 -1.67 -3.01
C ILE A 291 -23.14 -0.53 -3.91
N GLY A 292 -22.99 0.73 -3.48
CA GLY A 292 -23.32 1.90 -4.31
C GLY A 292 -22.62 1.86 -5.68
N ARG A 293 -21.33 1.52 -5.73
CA ARG A 293 -20.58 1.38 -6.99
C ARG A 293 -21.13 0.31 -7.93
N MET A 294 -21.75 -0.75 -7.39
CA MET A 294 -22.32 -1.83 -8.19
C MET A 294 -23.65 -1.45 -8.86
N ILE A 295 -24.45 -0.60 -8.21
CA ILE A 295 -25.81 -0.27 -8.65
C ILE A 295 -25.93 1.09 -9.34
N ILE A 296 -24.99 2.02 -9.09
CA ILE A 296 -25.01 3.35 -9.68
C ILE A 296 -24.41 3.28 -11.11
N PRO A 297 -25.12 3.81 -12.14
CA PRO A 297 -24.61 3.86 -13.52
C PRO A 297 -23.26 4.56 -13.66
N ASP A 298 -22.42 4.08 -14.59
CA ASP A 298 -21.06 4.58 -14.80
C ASP A 298 -20.98 6.09 -15.08
N TRP A 299 -21.97 6.66 -15.79
CA TRP A 299 -22.00 8.11 -16.09
C TRP A 299 -22.20 9.00 -14.85
N ILE A 300 -22.82 8.46 -13.79
CA ILE A 300 -22.92 9.15 -12.49
C ILE A 300 -21.61 8.95 -11.70
N ARG A 301 -21.01 7.76 -11.79
CA ARG A 301 -19.76 7.42 -11.09
C ARG A 301 -18.54 8.19 -11.60
N ASN A 302 -18.47 8.48 -12.90
CA ASN A 302 -17.30 9.11 -13.56
C ASN A 302 -17.23 10.65 -13.42
N HIS A 303 -17.96 11.25 -12.48
CA HIS A 303 -17.84 12.68 -12.23
C HIS A 303 -16.59 12.98 -11.39
N GLN A 304 -15.80 14.01 -11.73
CA GLN A 304 -14.58 14.42 -10.99
C GLN A 304 -14.76 14.64 -9.47
N ARG A 305 -16.01 14.75 -8.98
CA ARG A 305 -16.35 14.92 -7.56
C ARG A 305 -16.63 13.60 -6.84
N ILE A 306 -16.81 12.50 -7.58
CA ILE A 306 -17.39 11.22 -7.12
C ILE A 306 -16.33 10.10 -7.10
N GLY A 307 -15.07 10.45 -7.38
CA GLY A 307 -13.93 9.53 -7.50
C GLY A 307 -13.91 8.83 -8.86
N PHE A 308 -12.72 8.55 -9.37
CA PHE A 308 -12.50 7.79 -10.60
C PHE A 308 -12.06 6.36 -10.24
N PRO A 309 -12.97 5.41 -9.95
CA PRO A 309 -12.55 4.02 -9.71
C PRO A 309 -12.29 3.33 -11.04
N GLY A 310 -11.02 3.05 -11.34
CA GLY A 310 -10.61 2.28 -12.52
C GLY A 310 -11.01 0.79 -12.45
N LEU A 311 -11.19 0.23 -11.25
CA LEU A 311 -11.67 -1.13 -11.05
C LEU A 311 -13.18 -1.17 -10.76
N ARG A 312 -13.93 -1.76 -11.69
CA ARG A 312 -15.34 -2.11 -11.49
C ARG A 312 -15.45 -3.26 -10.49
N PRO A 313 -16.49 -3.34 -9.63
CA PRO A 313 -16.73 -4.51 -8.78
C PRO A 313 -16.78 -5.85 -9.55
N ALA A 314 -17.09 -5.81 -10.85
CA ALA A 314 -17.06 -6.95 -11.77
C ALA A 314 -15.68 -7.21 -12.43
N HIS A 315 -14.59 -6.60 -11.94
CA HIS A 315 -13.25 -6.83 -12.46
C HIS A 315 -12.78 -8.27 -12.20
N ARG A 316 -12.01 -8.82 -13.15
CA ARG A 316 -11.53 -10.23 -13.13
C ARG A 316 -10.81 -10.58 -11.82
N LEU A 317 -9.97 -9.68 -11.30
CA LEU A 317 -9.25 -9.86 -10.04
C LEU A 317 -10.21 -9.99 -8.84
N THR A 318 -11.16 -9.07 -8.69
CA THR A 318 -12.13 -9.06 -7.58
C THR A 318 -12.94 -10.35 -7.53
N TYR A 319 -13.34 -10.85 -8.71
CA TYR A 319 -14.04 -12.12 -8.83
C TYR A 319 -13.19 -13.33 -8.39
N GLN A 320 -11.89 -13.34 -8.74
CA GLN A 320 -11.00 -14.43 -8.33
C GLN A 320 -10.73 -14.41 -6.82
N VAL A 321 -10.55 -13.24 -6.20
CA VAL A 321 -10.42 -13.14 -4.73
C VAL A 321 -11.59 -13.77 -3.98
N MET A 322 -12.82 -13.66 -4.51
CA MET A 322 -14.01 -14.27 -3.89
C MET A 322 -14.07 -15.80 -4.05
N LYS A 323 -13.36 -16.38 -5.01
CA LYS A 323 -13.25 -17.83 -5.20
C LYS A 323 -12.14 -18.38 -4.31
N LYS A 324 -12.51 -19.02 -3.19
CA LYS A 324 -11.56 -19.56 -2.21
C LYS A 324 -10.47 -20.44 -2.81
N ASP A 325 -10.79 -21.24 -3.82
CA ASP A 325 -9.84 -22.17 -4.45
C ASP A 325 -9.02 -21.56 -5.58
N SER A 326 -9.21 -20.27 -5.90
CA SER A 326 -8.42 -19.60 -6.93
C SER A 326 -6.98 -19.37 -6.48
N LEU A 327 -6.06 -19.29 -7.45
CA LEU A 327 -4.66 -18.96 -7.18
C LEU A 327 -4.52 -17.57 -6.58
N THR A 328 -5.34 -16.63 -7.04
CA THR A 328 -5.43 -15.28 -6.47
C THR A 328 -5.78 -15.31 -4.98
N ALA A 329 -6.80 -16.06 -4.58
CA ALA A 329 -7.20 -16.17 -3.17
C ALA A 329 -6.08 -16.83 -2.35
N LYS A 330 -5.47 -17.92 -2.84
CA LYS A 330 -4.35 -18.59 -2.17
C LYS A 330 -3.12 -17.70 -2.00
N GLY A 331 -2.78 -16.91 -3.01
CA GLY A 331 -1.60 -16.04 -2.99
C GLY A 331 -1.77 -14.76 -2.18
N LEU A 332 -2.99 -14.24 -2.07
CA LEU A 332 -3.29 -12.97 -1.38
C LEU A 332 -3.79 -13.13 0.06
N SER A 333 -4.09 -14.35 0.51
CA SER A 333 -4.65 -14.60 1.84
C SER A 333 -3.88 -15.66 2.62
N LEU A 334 -3.99 -15.60 3.94
CA LEU A 334 -3.56 -16.68 4.83
C LEU A 334 -4.77 -17.53 5.17
N SER A 335 -4.63 -18.85 5.11
CA SER A 335 -5.73 -19.80 5.37
C SER A 335 -6.40 -19.57 6.73
N PHE A 336 -5.61 -19.19 7.74
CA PHE A 336 -6.06 -18.95 9.11
C PHE A 336 -6.55 -17.52 9.37
N VAL A 337 -6.51 -16.64 8.36
CA VAL A 337 -6.97 -15.25 8.44
C VAL A 337 -8.23 -15.07 7.60
N LYS A 338 -9.35 -14.76 8.24
CA LYS A 338 -10.67 -14.68 7.58
C LYS A 338 -10.83 -13.51 6.60
N SER A 339 -10.05 -12.45 6.75
CA SER A 339 -10.11 -11.25 5.89
C SER A 339 -8.81 -10.43 6.01
N VAL A 340 -8.58 -9.49 5.10
CA VAL A 340 -7.43 -8.57 5.15
C VAL A 340 -7.33 -7.84 6.50
N ALA A 341 -8.46 -7.57 7.16
CA ALA A 341 -8.49 -6.97 8.49
C ALA A 341 -7.76 -7.82 9.56
N GLY A 342 -7.69 -9.15 9.38
CA GLY A 342 -6.94 -10.01 10.30
C GLY A 342 -5.42 -9.84 10.24
N LEU A 343 -4.89 -9.22 9.18
CA LEU A 343 -3.48 -8.80 9.08
C LEU A 343 -3.17 -7.52 9.89
N ARG A 344 -4.17 -6.95 10.57
CA ARG A 344 -4.10 -5.69 11.34
C ARG A 344 -4.30 -5.90 12.84
N THR A 345 -4.36 -7.17 13.26
CA THR A 345 -4.45 -7.54 14.68
C THR A 345 -3.12 -7.26 15.38
N LYS A 346 -3.12 -7.18 16.72
CA LYS A 346 -1.89 -7.00 17.50
C LYS A 346 -0.92 -8.16 17.21
N GLU A 347 -1.44 -9.38 17.11
CA GLU A 347 -0.69 -10.60 16.80
C GLU A 347 -0.07 -10.56 15.39
N ALA A 348 -0.85 -10.11 14.40
CA ALA A 348 -0.36 -9.96 13.03
C ALA A 348 0.77 -8.94 12.95
N HIS A 349 0.63 -7.80 13.64
CA HIS A 349 1.65 -6.78 13.65
C HIS A 349 2.90 -7.14 14.47
N ALA A 350 2.77 -7.98 15.50
CA ALA A 350 3.90 -8.53 16.22
C ALA A 350 4.68 -9.54 15.38
N THR A 351 4.01 -10.22 14.44
CA THR A 351 4.61 -11.18 13.52
C THR A 351 5.38 -10.47 12.41
N GLU A 352 6.60 -10.91 12.15
CA GLU A 352 7.40 -10.38 11.05
C GLU A 352 7.02 -11.04 9.71
N SER A 353 6.69 -10.21 8.72
CA SER A 353 6.66 -10.59 7.31
C SER A 353 6.99 -9.37 6.46
N THR A 354 8.19 -9.35 5.89
CA THR A 354 8.69 -8.18 5.15
C THR A 354 7.89 -7.81 3.91
N SER A 355 7.01 -8.71 3.50
CA SER A 355 6.08 -8.53 2.41
C SER A 355 4.78 -7.77 2.75
N PHE A 356 4.40 -7.65 4.03
CA PHE A 356 3.18 -6.93 4.43
C PHE A 356 3.21 -6.22 5.80
N SER A 357 4.22 -6.42 6.63
CA SER A 357 4.19 -6.01 8.05
C SER A 357 4.98 -4.74 8.37
N LEU A 358 5.50 -4.02 7.37
CA LEU A 358 6.26 -2.78 7.57
C LEU A 358 5.36 -1.65 8.09
N LYS A 359 5.72 -1.08 9.24
CA LYS A 359 5.18 0.18 9.77
C LYS A 359 6.22 1.26 9.54
N SER A 360 5.83 2.30 8.81
CA SER A 360 6.70 3.43 8.44
C SER A 360 5.85 4.69 8.22
N ASN A 361 6.51 5.81 7.93
CA ASN A 361 5.92 7.07 7.48
C ASN A 361 6.39 7.41 6.04
N ALA A 362 5.78 8.41 5.41
CA ALA A 362 6.14 8.78 4.04
C ALA A 362 7.56 9.37 3.93
N HIS A 363 8.00 10.19 4.89
CA HIS A 363 9.33 10.79 4.92
C HIS A 363 10.42 9.72 4.79
N SER A 364 10.39 8.73 5.68
CA SER A 364 11.37 7.64 5.77
C SER A 364 11.49 6.90 4.44
N LEU A 365 10.34 6.57 3.82
CA LEU A 365 10.35 5.82 2.57
C LEU A 365 10.79 6.71 1.40
N ALA A 366 10.32 7.95 1.31
CA ALA A 366 10.71 8.87 0.24
C ALA A 366 12.21 9.21 0.28
N LYS A 367 12.80 9.31 1.48
CA LYS A 367 14.25 9.48 1.65
C LYS A 367 15.03 8.31 1.05
N LEU A 368 14.65 7.07 1.37
CA LEU A 368 15.27 5.89 0.76
C LEU A 368 15.07 5.88 -0.76
N MET A 369 13.87 6.23 -1.24
CA MET A 369 13.60 6.34 -2.68
C MET A 369 14.45 7.46 -3.33
N ALA A 370 14.76 8.54 -2.63
CA ALA A 370 15.64 9.61 -3.11
C ALA A 370 17.09 9.12 -3.28
N MET A 371 17.59 8.33 -2.32
CA MET A 371 18.90 7.67 -2.46
C MET A 371 18.91 6.67 -3.62
N MET A 372 17.80 5.95 -3.85
CA MET A 372 17.65 5.08 -5.02
C MET A 372 17.57 5.87 -6.34
N ALA A 373 16.92 7.03 -6.37
CA ALA A 373 16.99 7.94 -7.52
C ALA A 373 18.41 8.46 -7.77
N ASN A 374 19.19 8.59 -6.69
CA ASN A 374 20.60 8.96 -6.70
C ASN A 374 21.54 7.73 -6.86
N LYS A 375 21.06 6.65 -7.48
CA LYS A 375 21.85 5.45 -7.81
C LYS A 375 22.53 4.79 -6.60
N GLY A 376 21.87 4.83 -5.45
CA GLY A 376 22.37 4.29 -4.18
C GLY A 376 23.20 5.26 -3.36
N ALA A 377 23.65 6.39 -3.93
CA ALA A 377 24.48 7.34 -3.21
C ALA A 377 23.70 8.13 -2.15
N SER A 378 24.39 8.48 -1.07
CA SER A 378 23.86 9.28 0.02
C SER A 378 23.34 10.64 -0.46
N ILE A 379 22.21 11.07 0.11
CA ILE A 379 21.69 12.43 -0.08
C ILE A 379 22.26 13.42 0.96
N ASN A 380 23.01 12.92 1.96
CA ASN A 380 23.76 13.72 2.93
C ASN A 380 25.22 13.21 3.03
N PRO A 381 26.05 13.38 1.97
CA PRO A 381 27.42 12.86 1.95
C PRO A 381 28.26 13.37 3.13
N GLY A 382 28.99 12.45 3.77
CA GLY A 382 29.84 12.72 4.94
C GLY A 382 29.12 12.68 6.29
N GLN A 383 27.78 12.69 6.30
CA GLN A 383 26.96 12.44 7.51
C GLN A 383 26.33 11.05 7.47
N GLU A 384 25.84 10.65 6.30
CA GLU A 384 25.18 9.38 6.07
C GLU A 384 25.95 8.58 5.02
N PRO A 385 26.11 7.26 5.20
CA PRO A 385 26.77 6.41 4.21
C PRO A 385 25.91 6.26 2.95
N ASP A 386 26.51 5.77 1.88
CA ASP A 386 25.76 5.35 0.70
C ASP A 386 24.85 4.17 1.04
N LEU A 387 23.65 4.17 0.45
CA LEU A 387 22.68 3.08 0.59
C LEU A 387 23.17 1.83 -0.13
N LEU A 388 23.69 2.01 -1.34
CA LEU A 388 24.29 1.01 -2.20
C LEU A 388 25.44 1.65 -2.98
N SER A 389 26.46 0.87 -3.28
CA SER A 389 27.43 1.17 -4.33
C SER A 389 26.72 1.24 -5.68
N ARG A 390 27.30 2.00 -6.60
CA ARG A 390 26.73 2.18 -7.94
C ARG A 390 26.62 0.86 -8.70
N GLU A 391 27.64 0.01 -8.59
CA GLU A 391 27.70 -1.28 -9.27
C GLU A 391 26.54 -2.19 -8.82
N VAL A 392 26.30 -2.28 -7.50
CA VAL A 392 25.21 -3.08 -6.95
C VAL A 392 23.85 -2.47 -7.25
N TYR A 393 23.73 -1.15 -7.24
CA TYR A 393 22.52 -0.48 -7.69
C TYR A 393 22.17 -0.85 -9.14
N GLU A 394 23.14 -0.75 -10.06
CA GLU A 394 22.96 -1.06 -11.47
C GLU A 394 22.58 -2.55 -11.66
N GLU A 395 23.22 -3.47 -10.92
CA GLU A 395 22.84 -4.89 -10.95
C GLU A 395 21.40 -5.10 -10.44
N ALA A 396 21.07 -4.59 -9.26
CA ALA A 396 19.80 -4.84 -8.61
C ALA A 396 18.63 -4.18 -9.38
N THR A 397 18.87 -3.05 -10.05
CA THR A 397 17.85 -2.35 -10.85
C THR A 397 17.80 -2.80 -12.31
N THR A 398 18.65 -3.75 -12.73
CA THR A 398 18.58 -4.32 -14.08
C THR A 398 17.24 -5.01 -14.30
N PHE A 399 16.55 -4.70 -15.40
CA PHE A 399 15.33 -5.37 -15.82
C PHE A 399 15.57 -6.89 -15.95
N TYR A 400 14.70 -7.69 -15.35
CA TYR A 400 14.83 -9.14 -15.34
C TYR A 400 13.78 -9.80 -16.23
N SER A 401 12.50 -9.57 -15.93
CA SER A 401 11.42 -10.23 -16.68
C SER A 401 10.07 -9.55 -16.51
N GLU A 402 9.22 -9.73 -17.52
CA GLU A 402 7.82 -9.34 -17.53
C GLU A 402 6.96 -10.51 -18.01
N HIS A 403 6.09 -10.99 -17.12
CA HIS A 403 5.20 -12.13 -17.36
C HIS A 403 3.80 -11.84 -16.81
N GLU A 404 2.76 -12.37 -17.46
CA GLU A 404 1.41 -12.38 -16.88
C GLU A 404 1.45 -13.19 -15.58
N ASP A 405 1.07 -12.53 -14.49
CA ASP A 405 1.11 -13.11 -13.15
C ASP A 405 -0.18 -13.88 -12.83
N ALA A 406 -0.05 -15.13 -12.38
CA ALA A 406 -1.20 -16.00 -12.11
C ALA A 406 -2.08 -15.56 -10.93
N VAL A 407 -1.56 -14.70 -10.03
CA VAL A 407 -2.26 -14.20 -8.84
C VAL A 407 -2.89 -12.84 -9.14
N THR A 408 -2.12 -11.91 -9.70
CA THR A 408 -2.57 -10.53 -9.95
C THR A 408 -3.26 -10.34 -11.30
N LEU A 409 -3.07 -11.29 -12.23
CA LEU A 409 -3.67 -11.32 -13.57
C LEU A 409 -3.26 -10.11 -14.44
N THR A 410 -2.07 -9.57 -14.16
CA THR A 410 -1.45 -8.48 -14.92
C THR A 410 0.01 -8.82 -15.18
N SER A 411 0.55 -8.26 -16.26
CA SER A 411 1.99 -8.21 -16.47
C SER A 411 2.59 -7.14 -15.57
N ILE A 412 3.66 -7.48 -14.86
CA ILE A 412 4.40 -6.52 -14.01
C ILE A 412 5.87 -6.65 -14.39
N PRO A 413 6.51 -5.66 -15.03
CA PRO A 413 7.93 -5.74 -15.31
C PRO A 413 8.73 -5.58 -14.00
N LEU A 414 9.66 -6.50 -13.74
CA LEU A 414 10.45 -6.55 -12.51
C LEU A 414 11.94 -6.48 -12.79
N SER A 415 12.67 -5.79 -11.90
CA SER A 415 14.13 -5.82 -11.84
C SER A 415 14.65 -7.01 -11.03
N ARG A 416 15.96 -7.29 -11.09
CA ARG A 416 16.62 -8.36 -10.33
C ARG A 416 16.42 -8.24 -8.81
N GLY A 417 16.44 -7.01 -8.29
CA GLY A 417 16.14 -6.69 -6.89
C GLY A 417 14.66 -6.77 -6.52
N GLY A 418 13.80 -7.20 -7.46
CA GLY A 418 12.39 -7.49 -7.19
C GLY A 418 11.53 -6.24 -7.03
N TRP A 419 11.92 -5.13 -7.66
CA TRP A 419 11.12 -3.91 -7.76
C TRP A 419 10.40 -3.86 -9.10
N VAL A 420 9.26 -3.16 -9.14
CA VAL A 420 8.66 -2.78 -10.42
C VAL A 420 9.66 -1.91 -11.17
N LYS A 421 9.79 -2.08 -12.48
CA LYS A 421 10.56 -1.20 -13.38
C LYS A 421 9.82 -1.06 -14.69
N SER A 422 9.10 0.04 -14.88
CA SER A 422 8.17 0.19 -16.00
C SER A 422 8.09 1.61 -16.53
N THR A 423 7.92 1.73 -17.85
CA THR A 423 7.64 3.00 -18.56
C THR A 423 6.16 3.21 -18.90
N HIS A 424 5.31 2.24 -18.56
CA HIS A 424 3.91 2.17 -18.97
C HIS A 424 3.01 1.65 -17.84
N LEU A 425 3.48 1.72 -16.58
CA LEU A 425 2.71 1.27 -15.44
C LEU A 425 1.40 2.06 -15.36
N HIS A 426 0.27 1.34 -15.44
CA HIS A 426 -1.09 1.89 -15.42
C HIS A 426 -1.49 2.81 -16.59
N ASP A 427 -0.67 2.93 -17.64
CA ASP A 427 -0.93 3.78 -18.82
C ASP A 427 -1.34 5.23 -18.49
N ILE A 428 -0.87 5.77 -17.35
CA ILE A 428 -1.18 7.13 -16.92
C ILE A 428 -0.48 8.12 -17.85
N GLU A 429 -1.26 8.99 -18.50
CA GLU A 429 -0.75 9.87 -19.55
C GLU A 429 0.39 10.78 -19.06
N GLY A 430 0.28 11.38 -17.87
CA GLY A 430 1.34 12.23 -17.32
C GLY A 430 2.63 11.49 -16.92
N LEU A 431 2.59 10.15 -16.83
CA LEU A 431 3.74 9.30 -16.54
C LEU A 431 4.39 8.69 -17.79
N LYS A 432 3.83 8.95 -18.98
CA LYS A 432 4.41 8.44 -20.24
C LYS A 432 5.85 8.91 -20.42
N GLY A 433 6.70 7.96 -20.83
CA GLY A 433 8.11 8.19 -21.13
C GLY A 433 8.99 8.37 -19.89
N VAL A 434 8.50 7.96 -18.71
CA VAL A 434 9.25 7.98 -17.46
C VAL A 434 9.36 6.56 -16.92
N GLU A 435 10.58 6.10 -16.59
CA GLU A 435 10.79 4.80 -15.98
C GLU A 435 10.58 4.87 -14.47
N ILE A 436 9.47 4.30 -14.04
CA ILE A 436 9.08 4.25 -12.64
C ILE A 436 9.61 2.97 -12.04
N GLN A 437 10.26 3.12 -10.88
CA GLN A 437 10.70 2.01 -10.07
C GLN A 437 10.12 2.11 -8.66
N GLY A 438 9.80 0.98 -8.02
CA GLY A 438 9.23 1.00 -6.67
C GLY A 438 8.23 -0.12 -6.37
N TRP A 439 7.32 0.17 -5.46
CA TRP A 439 6.26 -0.76 -5.07
C TRP A 439 5.04 -0.05 -4.47
N GLY A 440 3.86 -0.68 -4.56
CA GLY A 440 2.64 -0.20 -3.92
C GLY A 440 2.11 -1.13 -2.82
N GLY A 441 1.43 -0.54 -1.85
CA GLY A 441 0.85 -1.21 -0.71
C GLY A 441 -0.65 -1.37 -0.86
N ALA A 442 -1.19 -2.51 -0.41
CA ALA A 442 -2.62 -2.70 -0.30
C ALA A 442 -3.26 -1.56 0.51
N GLY A 443 -4.37 -1.01 -0.01
CA GLY A 443 -5.07 0.12 0.61
C GLY A 443 -4.66 1.50 0.10
N GLY A 444 -3.59 1.63 -0.69
CA GLY A 444 -3.29 2.85 -1.45
C GLY A 444 -1.92 3.48 -1.24
N SER A 445 -1.12 2.97 -0.28
CA SER A 445 0.25 3.47 -0.11
C SER A 445 1.08 3.21 -1.37
N LEU A 446 1.97 4.13 -1.72
CA LEU A 446 2.77 4.06 -2.93
C LEU A 446 4.14 4.68 -2.68
N ILE A 447 5.20 3.94 -3.01
CA ILE A 447 6.58 4.43 -2.94
C ILE A 447 7.30 4.16 -4.24
N VAL A 448 7.89 5.20 -4.80
CA VAL A 448 8.57 5.11 -6.10
C VAL A 448 9.78 6.02 -6.16
N TRP A 449 10.72 5.66 -7.03
CA TRP A 449 11.77 6.55 -7.49
C TRP A 449 11.81 6.61 -9.01
N ILE A 450 12.31 7.73 -9.52
CA ILE A 450 12.51 7.98 -10.95
C ILE A 450 13.89 8.60 -11.10
N GLU A 451 14.81 7.85 -11.71
CA GLU A 451 16.23 8.22 -11.82
C GLU A 451 16.41 9.48 -12.68
N GLU A 452 15.80 9.51 -13.86
CA GLU A 452 15.96 10.59 -14.84
C GLU A 452 15.38 11.94 -14.38
N LEU A 453 14.56 11.93 -13.33
CA LEU A 453 14.00 13.12 -12.70
C LEU A 453 14.62 13.43 -11.33
N GLY A 454 15.53 12.59 -10.84
CA GLY A 454 16.10 12.68 -9.50
C GLY A 454 15.03 12.63 -8.40
N LEU A 455 13.95 11.86 -8.62
CA LEU A 455 12.74 11.93 -7.81
C LEU A 455 12.62 10.76 -6.84
N GLY A 456 12.46 11.04 -5.55
CA GLY A 456 11.97 10.08 -4.55
C GLY A 456 10.57 10.47 -4.09
N PHE A 457 9.61 9.54 -4.11
CA PHE A 457 8.21 9.79 -3.78
C PHE A 457 7.67 8.74 -2.82
N SER A 458 6.91 9.18 -1.83
CA SER A 458 6.11 8.31 -0.98
C SER A 458 4.79 8.95 -0.59
N TYR A 459 3.71 8.20 -0.71
CA TYR A 459 2.40 8.50 -0.16
C TYR A 459 1.94 7.35 0.74
N VAL A 460 1.53 7.67 1.96
CA VAL A 460 1.12 6.72 2.99
C VAL A 460 -0.22 7.17 3.56
N THR A 461 -1.16 6.24 3.69
CA THR A 461 -2.56 6.51 4.04
C THR A 461 -3.08 5.48 5.03
N ASN A 462 -3.93 5.91 5.97
CA ASN A 462 -4.69 5.04 6.86
C ASN A 462 -6.11 4.75 6.35
N ALA A 463 -6.54 5.40 5.28
CA ALA A 463 -7.74 5.07 4.55
C ALA A 463 -7.41 3.94 3.56
N PHE A 464 -7.90 2.74 3.85
CA PHE A 464 -7.75 1.59 2.97
C PHE A 464 -8.73 1.74 1.82
N GLY A 465 -8.21 2.13 0.66
CA GLY A 465 -8.98 2.28 -0.57
C GLY A 465 -9.71 1.01 -0.96
N ALA A 466 -10.69 1.15 -1.86
CA ALA A 466 -11.25 -0.01 -2.53
C ALA A 466 -10.14 -0.75 -3.32
N PRO A 467 -10.31 -2.05 -3.68
CA PRO A 467 -9.29 -2.82 -4.39
C PRO A 467 -9.07 -2.25 -5.80
N GLU A 468 -8.28 -1.19 -5.87
CA GLU A 468 -8.00 -0.37 -7.04
C GLU A 468 -6.52 -0.56 -7.39
N GLY A 469 -6.13 -1.80 -7.66
CA GLY A 469 -4.78 -2.16 -8.11
C GLY A 469 -3.90 -2.73 -7.00
N VAL A 470 -2.85 -3.44 -7.43
CA VAL A 470 -1.85 -4.06 -6.53
C VAL A 470 -0.71 -3.09 -6.20
N LEU A 471 -0.57 -2.00 -6.98
CA LEU A 471 0.54 -1.04 -6.92
C LEU A 471 0.08 0.37 -6.56
N GLY A 472 -0.60 0.51 -5.41
CA GLY A 472 -1.19 1.77 -4.96
C GLY A 472 -2.58 1.99 -5.54
N ASP A 473 -3.21 3.10 -5.16
CA ASP A 473 -4.54 3.47 -5.62
C ASP A 473 -4.54 4.81 -6.40
N ILE A 474 -5.73 5.22 -6.84
CA ILE A 474 -5.90 6.44 -7.64
C ILE A 474 -5.38 7.71 -6.95
N ARG A 475 -5.40 7.78 -5.61
CA ARG A 475 -4.93 8.94 -4.85
C ARG A 475 -3.41 9.04 -4.99
N GLY A 476 -2.72 7.93 -4.73
CA GLY A 476 -1.26 7.83 -4.88
C GLY A 476 -0.81 8.07 -6.31
N HIS A 477 -1.50 7.48 -7.29
CA HIS A 477 -1.20 7.68 -8.72
C HIS A 477 -1.39 9.12 -9.19
N THR A 478 -2.49 9.76 -8.78
CA THR A 478 -2.75 11.18 -9.14
C THR A 478 -1.72 12.10 -8.48
N LEU A 479 -1.34 11.85 -7.22
CA LEU A 479 -0.27 12.59 -6.56
C LEU A 479 1.06 12.43 -7.30
N LEU A 480 1.43 11.21 -7.67
CA LEU A 480 2.65 10.93 -8.43
C LEU A 480 2.64 11.64 -9.79
N GLU A 481 1.53 11.60 -10.52
CA GLU A 481 1.39 12.29 -11.81
C GLU A 481 1.58 13.81 -11.67
N LEU A 482 0.95 14.42 -10.66
CA LEU A 482 1.11 15.85 -10.38
C LEU A 482 2.55 16.20 -10.00
N VAL A 483 3.23 15.35 -9.24
CA VAL A 483 4.64 15.51 -8.86
C VAL A 483 5.56 15.41 -10.08
N VAL A 484 5.39 14.39 -10.93
CA VAL A 484 6.16 14.22 -12.18
C VAL A 484 5.96 15.41 -13.10
N ARG A 485 4.72 15.89 -13.24
CA ARG A 485 4.42 17.10 -14.02
C ARG A 485 5.11 18.33 -13.44
N ALA A 486 5.01 18.55 -12.13
CA ALA A 486 5.67 19.68 -11.46
C ALA A 486 7.19 19.63 -11.64
N ARG A 487 7.79 18.43 -11.52
CA ARG A 487 9.23 18.23 -11.72
C ARG A 487 9.67 18.47 -13.17
N LYS A 488 8.90 18.00 -14.15
CA LYS A 488 9.16 18.31 -15.57
C LYS A 488 9.06 19.82 -15.84
N GLN A 489 8.15 20.55 -15.19
CA GLN A 489 8.05 22.01 -15.30
C GLN A 489 9.23 22.73 -14.64
N GLU A 490 9.67 22.24 -13.48
CA GLU A 490 10.85 22.75 -12.77
C GLU A 490 12.11 22.62 -13.64
N LEU A 491 12.27 21.49 -14.33
CA LEU A 491 13.38 21.21 -15.25
C LEU A 491 13.24 21.89 -16.63
N GLY A 492 12.14 22.62 -16.89
CA GLY A 492 11.88 23.25 -18.19
C GLY A 492 11.49 22.29 -19.32
N LEU A 493 11.20 21.02 -19.00
CA LEU A 493 10.73 20.00 -19.95
C LEU A 493 9.24 20.17 -20.31
N LEU A 494 8.49 20.90 -19.49
CA LEU A 494 7.11 21.29 -19.74
C LEU A 494 6.92 22.80 -19.47
N PRO A 495 5.94 23.46 -20.13
CA PRO A 495 5.62 24.85 -19.83
C PRO A 495 5.24 25.02 -18.36
N LYS A 496 5.72 26.12 -17.74
CA LYS A 496 5.32 26.49 -16.38
C LYS A 496 3.79 26.55 -16.26
N PRO A 497 3.22 26.23 -15.09
CA PRO A 497 1.79 26.36 -14.90
C PRO A 497 1.40 27.83 -15.12
N GLU A 498 0.43 28.09 -16.01
CA GLU A 498 -0.08 29.45 -16.16
C GLU A 498 -0.57 29.94 -14.79
N PRO A 499 -0.17 31.14 -14.36
CA PRO A 499 -0.80 31.74 -13.19
C PRO A 499 -2.29 31.85 -13.52
N ARG A 500 -3.15 31.19 -12.73
CA ARG A 500 -4.59 31.38 -12.88
C ARG A 500 -4.84 32.88 -12.80
N LYS A 501 -5.40 33.48 -13.86
CA LYS A 501 -5.97 34.83 -13.81
C LYS A 501 -6.77 34.91 -12.52
N ALA A 502 -6.39 35.85 -11.66
CA ALA A 502 -6.83 35.91 -10.29
C ALA A 502 -8.35 35.74 -10.18
N GLU A 503 -8.81 35.02 -9.15
CA GLU A 503 -10.13 35.21 -8.56
C GLU A 503 -10.21 36.62 -7.94
N GLU A 504 -10.10 37.65 -8.77
CA GLU A 504 -10.07 39.08 -8.39
C GLU A 504 -11.44 39.58 -7.92
N ASN A 505 -12.50 38.75 -7.99
CA ASN A 505 -13.87 39.16 -7.67
C ASN A 505 -14.63 38.23 -6.71
N LYS A 506 -13.92 37.41 -5.91
CA LYS A 506 -14.52 36.82 -4.70
C LYS A 506 -13.93 37.48 -3.46
N PRO A 507 -14.75 37.80 -2.45
CA PRO A 507 -14.23 38.33 -1.20
C PRO A 507 -13.15 37.36 -0.72
N LYS A 508 -11.99 37.90 -0.32
CA LYS A 508 -10.81 37.16 0.15
C LYS A 508 -11.22 36.07 1.15
N GLU A 509 -11.61 34.90 0.67
CA GLU A 509 -11.52 33.66 1.42
C GLU A 509 -10.03 33.44 1.57
N LYS A 510 -9.49 33.99 2.66
CA LYS A 510 -8.18 33.67 3.18
C LYS A 510 -7.98 32.17 2.99
N ILE A 511 -7.09 31.82 2.07
CA ILE A 511 -6.48 30.49 2.02
C ILE A 511 -5.68 30.39 3.33
N THR A 512 -6.38 29.98 4.39
CA THR A 512 -5.85 29.73 5.73
C THR A 512 -4.86 28.55 5.73
N LEU A 513 -4.70 27.88 4.57
CA LEU A 513 -3.79 26.77 4.32
C LEU A 513 -2.30 27.16 4.33
N LEU A 514 -1.96 28.39 3.94
CA LEU A 514 -0.55 28.82 3.78
C LEU A 514 0.03 29.53 5.00
N GLN A 515 -0.78 29.93 5.99
CA GLN A 515 -0.28 30.63 7.18
C GLN A 515 0.17 29.70 8.33
N LYS A 516 -0.09 28.39 8.25
CA LYS A 516 0.40 27.41 9.25
C LYS A 516 1.50 26.47 8.75
N LEU A 517 1.71 26.37 7.43
CA LEU A 517 2.92 25.75 6.90
C LEU A 517 4.08 26.71 7.19
N ARG A 518 5.02 26.31 8.05
CA ARG A 518 6.26 27.07 8.28
C ARG A 518 7.04 27.06 6.97
N LEU A 519 6.82 28.06 6.12
CA LEU A 519 7.72 28.41 5.03
C LEU A 519 9.03 28.84 5.71
N ARG A 520 10.08 28.01 5.65
CA ARG A 520 11.43 28.47 6.01
C ARG A 520 11.95 29.23 4.79
N SER A 521 11.95 30.56 4.89
CA SER A 521 12.60 31.45 3.91
C SER A 521 14.10 31.24 3.87
#